data_AF-A0A7X2TEB2-F1
#
_entry.id   AF-A0A7X2TEB2-F1
#
_cell.length_a   1.000
_cell.length_b   1.000
_cell.length_c   1.000
_cell.angle_alpha   90.00
_cell.angle_beta   90.00
_cell.angle_gamma   90.00
#
_symmetry.space_group_name_H-M   'P 1'
#
loop_
_entity.id
_entity.type
_entity.pdbx_description
1 polymer ?
#
loop_
_entity_poly.entity_id
_entity_poly.type
_entity_poly.pdbx_seq_one_letter_code
_entity_poly.pdbx_strand_id
1 'polypeptide(L)'
;MARHNEVTLYGRVIQAPKLLYNSTDETNASRTLVRVIGAISVMRGIRDFGAVDKRIRIDVPVVLSQNKKIMKLMQAWEEGDMVLIRGTLATVNVTKPHCCPHCQQIEQIKTTLAFINPIFMKTEYKGLSPEEGNQDMRRNAEISNRITVIGKACTAPEMFVTDKGQKITNYQLDIMRKYRIKEDDDENKHDFPFVKSYGFVADNDYRAIQEEGMVFVDGAIQTREYTRTHICPFCEKEYTYRDSATEIVPYSTEYLTGCKTMEEIEEEKRLEEIAAGQAARAQLFGDDTPLDDTEAMDEAADPDEV
;
A
#
# COMPACT_ATOMS: atom_id res chain seq x y z
N MET A 1 -0.15 -20.01 11.78
CA MET A 1 0.39 -18.71 11.32
C MET A 1 -0.76 -17.72 11.27
N ALA A 2 -0.58 -16.51 11.82
CA ALA A 2 -1.59 -15.47 11.75
C ALA A 2 -1.73 -15.02 10.29
N ARG A 3 -2.97 -14.96 9.79
CA ARG A 3 -3.28 -14.51 8.43
C ARG A 3 -4.50 -13.62 8.47
N HIS A 4 -4.39 -12.44 7.86
CA HIS A 4 -5.47 -11.47 7.81
C HIS A 4 -5.35 -10.65 6.54
N ASN A 5 -6.46 -10.47 5.85
CA ASN A 5 -6.58 -9.66 4.66
C ASN A 5 -8.04 -9.27 4.55
N GLU A 6 -8.36 -8.06 4.99
CA GLU A 6 -9.72 -7.55 4.98
C GLU A 6 -9.74 -6.10 4.53
N VAL A 7 -10.56 -5.83 3.52
CA VAL A 7 -10.82 -4.50 2.99
C VAL A 7 -12.30 -4.18 3.22
N THR A 8 -12.58 -3.00 3.74
CA THR A 8 -13.92 -2.41 3.76
C THR A 8 -13.88 -1.13 2.95
N LEU A 9 -14.71 -1.07 1.91
CA LEU A 9 -14.91 0.12 1.10
C LEU A 9 -16.35 0.58 1.18
N TYR A 10 -16.56 1.87 1.36
CA TYR A 10 -17.86 2.51 1.19
C TYR A 10 -17.68 3.69 0.23
N GLY A 11 -18.25 3.59 -0.96
CA GLY A 11 -17.91 4.51 -2.04
C GLY A 11 -18.97 4.63 -3.13
N ARG A 12 -18.77 5.63 -3.99
CA ARG A 12 -19.64 5.93 -5.13
C ARG A 12 -19.12 5.21 -6.38
N VAL A 13 -19.98 4.52 -7.12
CA VAL A 13 -19.67 3.96 -8.43
C VAL A 13 -19.42 5.12 -9.41
N ILE A 14 -18.23 5.15 -10.01
CA ILE A 14 -17.82 6.26 -10.89
C ILE A 14 -18.16 6.04 -12.36
N GLN A 15 -18.42 4.79 -12.76
CA GLN A 15 -18.78 4.41 -14.12
C GLN A 15 -19.43 3.03 -14.14
N ALA A 16 -20.19 2.75 -15.20
CA ALA A 16 -20.73 1.42 -15.44
C ALA A 16 -19.61 0.35 -15.44
N PRO A 17 -19.86 -0.82 -14.84
CA PRO A 17 -18.87 -1.88 -14.75
C PRO A 17 -18.55 -2.46 -16.14
N LYS A 18 -17.30 -2.86 -16.33
CA LYS A 18 -16.85 -3.58 -17.52
C LYS A 18 -17.17 -5.06 -17.37
N LEU A 19 -17.90 -5.59 -18.34
CA LEU A 19 -18.29 -7.00 -18.41
C LEU A 19 -17.32 -7.75 -19.32
N LEU A 20 -16.66 -8.78 -18.78
CA LEU A 20 -15.70 -9.59 -19.52
C LEU A 20 -16.24 -11.00 -19.73
N TYR A 21 -16.38 -11.36 -21.00
CA TYR A 21 -16.90 -12.66 -21.45
C TYR A 21 -15.75 -13.55 -21.94
N ASN A 22 -15.96 -14.86 -21.94
CA ASN A 22 -15.02 -15.84 -22.50
C ASN A 22 -14.87 -15.75 -24.03
N SER A 23 -15.85 -15.16 -24.72
CA SER A 23 -15.89 -14.99 -26.16
C SER A 23 -16.31 -13.57 -26.50
N THR A 24 -15.66 -12.97 -27.50
CA THR A 24 -16.04 -11.67 -28.06
C THR A 24 -17.23 -11.78 -29.02
N ASP A 25 -17.48 -12.97 -29.58
CA ASP A 25 -18.63 -13.23 -30.44
C ASP A 25 -19.92 -13.28 -29.59
N GLU A 26 -20.82 -12.33 -29.85
CA GLU A 26 -22.09 -12.18 -29.14
C GLU A 26 -23.11 -13.26 -29.49
N THR A 27 -22.97 -13.89 -30.67
CA THR A 27 -23.87 -14.93 -31.17
C THR A 27 -23.53 -16.32 -30.64
N ASN A 28 -22.37 -16.45 -30.00
CA ASN A 28 -21.89 -17.71 -29.47
C ASN A 28 -22.78 -18.20 -28.31
N ALA A 29 -23.43 -19.36 -28.48
CA ALA A 29 -24.28 -19.98 -27.48
C ALA A 29 -23.54 -20.31 -26.16
N SER A 30 -22.20 -20.46 -26.18
CA SER A 30 -21.37 -20.67 -24.99
C SER A 30 -20.82 -19.37 -24.39
N ARG A 31 -21.29 -18.19 -24.82
CA ARG A 31 -20.87 -16.91 -24.26
C ARG A 31 -21.28 -16.84 -22.80
N THR A 32 -20.31 -16.78 -21.92
CA THR A 32 -20.52 -16.70 -20.47
C THR A 32 -19.71 -15.55 -19.89
N LEU A 33 -20.33 -14.86 -18.93
CA LEU A 33 -19.66 -13.80 -18.18
C LEU A 33 -18.65 -14.43 -17.22
N VAL A 34 -17.38 -14.05 -17.38
CA VAL A 34 -16.25 -14.61 -16.63
C VAL A 34 -15.85 -13.67 -15.49
N ARG A 35 -15.80 -12.36 -15.78
CA ARG A 35 -15.36 -11.34 -14.83
C ARG A 35 -16.20 -10.08 -14.96
N VAL A 36 -16.40 -9.40 -13.83
CA VAL A 36 -16.92 -8.02 -13.79
C VAL A 36 -15.91 -7.13 -13.11
N ILE A 37 -15.57 -6.02 -13.74
CA ILE A 37 -14.64 -5.02 -13.22
C ILE A 37 -15.40 -3.71 -13.01
N GLY A 38 -15.43 -3.23 -11.77
CA GLY A 38 -15.96 -1.93 -11.42
C GLY A 38 -14.87 -1.02 -10.86
N ALA A 39 -15.18 0.27 -10.82
CA ALA A 39 -14.36 1.27 -10.16
C ALA A 39 -15.27 2.11 -9.26
N ILE A 40 -14.85 2.30 -8.02
CA ILE A 40 -15.59 3.11 -7.05
C ILE A 40 -14.67 4.19 -6.50
N SER A 41 -15.18 5.40 -6.33
CA SER A 41 -14.48 6.44 -5.59
C SER A 41 -14.71 6.22 -4.10
N VAL A 42 -13.63 6.23 -3.31
CA VAL A 42 -13.66 6.08 -1.86
C VAL A 42 -12.88 7.22 -1.23
N MET A 43 -13.24 7.59 -0.01
CA MET A 43 -12.63 8.66 0.75
C MET A 43 -11.75 8.09 1.86
N ARG A 44 -10.55 8.66 2.04
CA ARG A 44 -9.72 8.31 3.20
C ARG A 44 -10.25 8.96 4.47
N GLY A 45 -10.21 8.21 5.57
CA GLY A 45 -10.41 8.76 6.90
C GLY A 45 -9.39 9.85 7.22
N ILE A 46 -9.78 10.82 8.05
CA ILE A 46 -8.90 11.91 8.47
C ILE A 46 -8.12 11.40 9.68
N ARG A 47 -6.93 10.86 9.42
CA ARG A 47 -5.99 10.41 10.47
C ARG A 47 -4.65 11.09 10.29
N ASP A 48 -3.94 11.30 11.40
CA ASP A 48 -2.55 11.72 11.35
C ASP A 48 -1.68 10.46 11.19
N PHE A 49 -1.12 10.26 10.00
CA PHE A 49 -0.23 9.15 9.67
C PHE A 49 1.10 9.67 9.12
N GLY A 50 1.49 10.90 9.50
CA GLY A 50 2.78 11.49 9.12
C GLY A 50 2.82 12.07 7.70
N ALA A 51 1.69 12.11 6.99
CA ALA A 51 1.60 12.84 5.73
C ALA A 51 1.49 14.35 5.95
N VAL A 52 2.31 15.14 5.23
CA VAL A 52 2.29 16.61 5.30
C VAL A 52 0.96 17.17 4.75
N ASP A 53 0.37 16.49 3.77
CA ASP A 53 -0.89 16.88 3.14
C ASP A 53 -2.08 16.28 3.89
N LYS A 54 -2.76 17.10 4.67
CA LYS A 54 -3.95 16.74 5.47
C LYS A 54 -5.27 16.87 4.69
N ARG A 55 -5.22 17.08 3.38
CA ARG A 55 -6.45 17.20 2.55
C ARG A 55 -7.17 15.86 2.47
N ILE A 56 -8.49 15.93 2.39
CA ILE A 56 -9.33 14.78 2.06
C ILE A 56 -8.90 14.24 0.69
N ARG A 57 -8.48 12.97 0.65
CA ARG A 57 -8.11 12.29 -0.58
C ARG A 57 -9.20 11.31 -0.99
N ILE A 58 -9.43 11.26 -2.29
CA ILE A 58 -10.31 10.30 -2.93
C ILE A 58 -9.43 9.36 -3.74
N ASP A 59 -9.64 8.07 -3.54
CA ASP A 59 -8.99 7.01 -4.31
C ASP A 59 -10.04 6.29 -5.16
N VAL A 60 -9.59 5.65 -6.24
CA VAL A 60 -10.46 4.95 -7.18
C VAL A 60 -10.01 3.49 -7.31
N PRO A 61 -10.15 2.67 -6.24
CA PRO A 61 -9.78 1.26 -6.28
C PRO A 61 -10.57 0.48 -7.33
N VAL A 62 -9.89 -0.47 -7.97
CA VAL A 62 -10.51 -1.43 -8.87
C VAL A 62 -11.15 -2.55 -8.06
N VAL A 63 -12.43 -2.80 -8.31
CA VAL A 63 -13.17 -3.94 -7.75
C VAL A 63 -13.35 -4.97 -8.86
N LEU A 64 -12.92 -6.21 -8.63
CA LEU A 64 -13.05 -7.28 -9.61
C LEU A 64 -13.61 -8.52 -8.95
N SER A 65 -14.64 -9.11 -9.55
CA SER A 65 -15.19 -10.38 -9.10
C SER A 65 -15.35 -11.37 -10.24
N GLN A 66 -15.19 -12.65 -9.90
CA GLN A 66 -15.50 -13.82 -10.72
C GLN A 66 -16.69 -14.61 -10.14
N ASN A 67 -17.15 -14.22 -8.94
CA ASN A 67 -18.23 -14.92 -8.25
C ASN A 67 -19.58 -14.57 -8.89
N LYS A 68 -20.31 -15.57 -9.39
CA LYS A 68 -21.58 -15.35 -10.09
C LYS A 68 -22.62 -14.53 -9.32
N LYS A 69 -22.67 -14.63 -7.97
CA LYS A 69 -23.61 -13.85 -7.16
C LYS A 69 -23.20 -12.38 -7.12
N ILE A 70 -21.93 -12.11 -6.82
CA ILE A 70 -21.43 -10.74 -6.76
C ILE A 70 -21.41 -10.10 -8.15
N MET A 71 -21.03 -10.82 -9.20
CA MET A 71 -21.07 -10.33 -10.58
C MET A 71 -22.47 -9.88 -11.01
N LYS A 72 -23.54 -10.56 -10.57
CA LYS A 72 -24.93 -10.12 -10.83
C LYS A 72 -25.26 -8.81 -10.13
N LEU A 73 -24.80 -8.64 -8.90
CA LEU A 73 -24.98 -7.39 -8.15
C LEU A 73 -24.18 -6.25 -8.79
N MET A 74 -22.93 -6.51 -9.20
CA MET A 74 -22.09 -5.52 -9.88
C MET A 74 -22.69 -5.11 -11.22
N GLN A 75 -23.25 -6.03 -12.01
CA GLN A 75 -23.91 -5.73 -13.29
C GLN A 75 -25.05 -4.70 -13.16
N ALA A 76 -25.70 -4.63 -12.01
CA ALA A 76 -26.77 -3.68 -11.74
C ALA A 76 -26.27 -2.31 -11.24
N TRP A 77 -24.95 -2.08 -11.25
CA TRP A 77 -24.35 -0.81 -10.86
C TRP A 77 -24.50 0.24 -11.94
N GLU A 78 -24.95 1.41 -11.52
CA GLU A 78 -25.02 2.62 -12.32
C GLU A 78 -24.09 3.68 -11.73
N GLU A 79 -23.69 4.65 -12.56
CA GLU A 79 -22.93 5.78 -12.05
C GLU A 79 -23.74 6.52 -10.96
N GLY A 80 -23.10 6.82 -9.83
CA GLY A 80 -23.76 7.48 -8.70
C GLY A 80 -24.27 6.53 -7.62
N ASP A 81 -24.27 5.23 -7.85
CA ASP A 81 -24.64 4.27 -6.81
C ASP A 81 -23.65 4.30 -5.63
N MET A 82 -24.18 4.30 -4.41
CA MET A 82 -23.38 4.15 -3.19
C MET A 82 -23.35 2.69 -2.77
N VAL A 83 -22.15 2.14 -2.64
CA VAL A 83 -21.95 0.72 -2.38
C VAL A 83 -21.04 0.51 -1.17
N LEU A 84 -21.48 -0.40 -0.29
CA LEU A 84 -20.69 -0.97 0.78
C LEU A 84 -20.11 -2.31 0.32
N ILE A 85 -18.80 -2.45 0.41
CA ILE A 85 -18.05 -3.64 0.01
C ILE A 85 -17.21 -4.09 1.18
N ARG A 86 -17.28 -5.39 1.48
CA ARG A 86 -16.27 -6.09 2.26
C ARG A 86 -15.58 -7.09 1.36
N GLY A 87 -14.25 -7.11 1.37
CA GLY A 87 -13.45 -7.88 0.41
C GLY A 87 -12.07 -8.21 0.93
N THR A 88 -11.25 -8.72 0.02
CA THR A 88 -9.82 -8.97 0.22
C THR A 88 -9.03 -8.22 -0.85
N LEU A 89 -7.86 -7.70 -0.52
CA LEU A 89 -6.94 -7.17 -1.52
C LEU A 89 -6.24 -8.34 -2.20
N ALA A 90 -6.37 -8.46 -3.52
CA ALA A 90 -5.76 -9.53 -4.30
C ALA A 90 -4.78 -8.95 -5.33
N THR A 91 -3.72 -9.71 -5.64
CA THR A 91 -2.75 -9.37 -6.69
C THR A 91 -2.68 -10.47 -7.74
N VAL A 92 -2.61 -10.08 -9.00
CA VAL A 92 -2.42 -11.01 -10.12
C VAL A 92 -1.43 -10.43 -11.12
N ASN A 93 -0.60 -11.30 -11.68
CA ASN A 93 0.28 -10.93 -12.79
C ASN A 93 -0.55 -10.85 -14.07
N VAL A 94 -0.50 -9.70 -14.73
CA VAL A 94 -1.19 -9.44 -15.99
C VAL A 94 -0.19 -8.98 -17.03
N THR A 95 -0.50 -9.26 -18.28
CA THR A 95 0.29 -8.77 -19.41
C THR A 95 -0.56 -7.75 -20.15
N LYS A 96 -0.08 -6.52 -20.22
CA LYS A 96 -0.79 -5.42 -20.90
C LYS A 96 -0.17 -5.22 -22.30
N PRO A 97 -0.99 -5.23 -23.37
CA PRO A 97 -0.50 -4.84 -24.68
C PRO A 97 -0.25 -3.32 -24.70
N HIS A 98 0.95 -2.92 -25.11
CA HIS A 98 1.33 -1.54 -25.31
C HIS A 98 1.70 -1.33 -26.76
N CYS A 99 1.02 -0.39 -27.42
CA CYS A 99 1.35 0.03 -28.78
C CYS A 99 2.37 1.16 -28.73
N CYS A 100 3.52 0.97 -29.40
CA CYS A 100 4.54 2.01 -29.49
C CYS A 100 4.01 3.19 -30.32
N PRO A 101 4.08 4.45 -29.83
CA PRO A 101 3.60 5.61 -30.58
C PRO A 101 4.43 5.93 -31.83
N HIS A 102 5.64 5.39 -31.94
CA HIS A 102 6.55 5.68 -33.06
C HIS A 102 6.50 4.67 -34.19
N CYS A 103 6.40 3.38 -33.88
CA CYS A 103 6.43 2.30 -34.89
C CYS A 103 5.15 1.46 -34.94
N GLN A 104 4.18 1.74 -34.06
CA GLN A 104 2.88 1.05 -33.97
C GLN A 104 2.95 -0.45 -33.68
N GLN A 105 4.14 -0.97 -33.36
CA GLN A 105 4.30 -2.35 -32.91
C GLN A 105 3.74 -2.52 -31.50
N ILE A 106 3.12 -3.68 -31.26
CA ILE A 106 2.52 -4.02 -29.97
C ILE A 106 3.48 -4.90 -29.18
N GLU A 107 3.84 -4.42 -27.99
CA GLU A 107 4.63 -5.15 -27.01
C GLU A 107 3.74 -5.63 -25.86
N GLN A 108 4.13 -6.74 -25.25
CA GLN A 108 3.42 -7.32 -24.11
C GLN A 108 4.21 -7.04 -22.82
N ILE A 109 3.78 -6.05 -22.05
CA ILE A 109 4.45 -5.64 -20.81
C ILE A 109 3.84 -6.37 -19.62
N LYS A 110 4.68 -7.10 -18.87
CA LYS A 110 4.28 -7.77 -17.62
C LYS A 110 4.14 -6.74 -16.51
N THR A 111 3.02 -6.79 -15.79
CA THR A 111 2.75 -5.93 -14.64
C THR A 111 1.91 -6.68 -13.61
N THR A 112 1.95 -6.24 -12.36
CA THR A 112 1.07 -6.74 -11.31
C THR A 112 -0.16 -5.85 -11.22
N LEU A 113 -1.35 -6.45 -11.21
CA LEU A 113 -2.61 -5.76 -10.93
C LEU A 113 -3.02 -6.09 -9.50
N ALA A 114 -3.17 -5.06 -8.67
CA ALA A 114 -3.81 -5.16 -7.36
C ALA A 114 -5.28 -4.68 -7.47
N PHE A 115 -6.20 -5.45 -6.92
CA PHE A 115 -7.64 -5.17 -6.97
C PHE A 115 -8.35 -5.70 -5.73
N ILE A 116 -9.54 -5.17 -5.45
CA ILE A 116 -10.37 -5.61 -4.35
C ILE A 116 -11.29 -6.72 -4.85
N ASN A 117 -11.16 -7.90 -4.27
CA ASN A 117 -12.05 -9.02 -4.49
C ASN A 117 -13.18 -9.00 -3.44
N PRO A 118 -14.43 -8.67 -3.83
CA PRO A 118 -15.54 -8.56 -2.89
C PRO A 118 -16.01 -9.95 -2.39
N ILE A 119 -16.15 -10.07 -1.06
CA ILE A 119 -16.79 -11.22 -0.39
C ILE A 119 -18.23 -10.93 0.01
N PHE A 120 -18.55 -9.66 0.23
CA PHE A 120 -19.86 -9.15 0.54
C PHE A 120 -20.03 -7.77 -0.11
N MET A 121 -21.24 -7.47 -0.53
CA MET A 121 -21.56 -6.22 -1.19
C MET A 121 -23.03 -5.86 -1.01
N LYS A 122 -23.29 -4.57 -0.78
CA LYS A 122 -24.63 -4.02 -0.66
C LYS A 122 -24.67 -2.63 -1.29
N THR A 123 -25.70 -2.35 -2.08
CA THR A 123 -26.00 -0.98 -2.53
C THR A 123 -26.83 -0.30 -1.45
N GLU A 124 -26.33 0.81 -0.91
CA GLU A 124 -27.03 1.60 0.12
C GLU A 124 -27.93 2.65 -0.53
N TYR A 125 -27.43 3.32 -1.57
CA TYR A 125 -28.18 4.34 -2.32
C TYR A 125 -27.99 4.19 -3.83
N LYS A 126 -28.95 4.69 -4.59
CA LYS A 126 -28.98 4.61 -6.05
C LYS A 126 -28.89 6.01 -6.68
N GLY A 127 -28.03 6.15 -7.68
CA GLY A 127 -27.99 7.32 -8.58
C GLY A 127 -27.77 8.68 -7.90
N LEU A 128 -26.93 8.77 -6.87
CA LEU A 128 -26.63 10.06 -6.21
C LEU A 128 -25.84 10.98 -7.14
N SER A 129 -26.13 12.28 -7.06
CA SER A 129 -25.29 13.30 -7.67
C SER A 129 -23.86 13.25 -7.09
N PRO A 130 -22.85 13.72 -7.82
CA PRO A 130 -21.48 13.79 -7.32
C PRO A 130 -21.36 14.54 -5.99
N GLU A 131 -22.10 15.63 -5.81
CA GLU A 131 -22.10 16.44 -4.59
C GLU A 131 -22.69 15.69 -3.40
N GLU A 132 -23.86 15.06 -3.58
CA GLU A 132 -24.52 14.26 -2.53
C GLU A 132 -23.67 13.04 -2.16
N GLY A 133 -23.14 12.32 -3.15
CA GLY A 133 -22.27 11.16 -2.92
C GLY A 133 -20.98 11.55 -2.18
N ASN A 134 -20.37 12.68 -2.52
CA ASN A 134 -19.22 13.20 -1.79
C ASN A 134 -19.55 13.61 -0.37
N GLN A 135 -20.72 14.21 -0.13
CA GLN A 135 -21.17 14.55 1.21
C GLN A 135 -21.42 13.29 2.05
N ASP A 136 -22.02 12.27 1.46
CA ASP A 136 -22.30 11.01 2.13
C ASP A 136 -21.02 10.21 2.43
N MET A 137 -20.07 10.15 1.49
CA MET A 137 -18.73 9.59 1.74
C MET A 137 -18.00 10.33 2.87
N ARG A 138 -18.10 11.66 2.95
CA ARG A 138 -17.52 12.44 4.05
C ARG A 138 -18.11 12.07 5.40
N ARG A 139 -19.43 11.88 5.48
CA ARG A 139 -20.10 11.44 6.71
C ARG A 139 -19.65 10.05 7.14
N ASN A 140 -19.31 9.20 6.17
CA ASN A 140 -18.89 7.81 6.36
C ASN A 140 -17.37 7.61 6.16
N ALA A 141 -16.55 8.65 6.32
CA ALA A 141 -15.13 8.61 5.94
C ALA A 141 -14.35 7.51 6.67
N GLU A 142 -14.69 7.20 7.93
CA GLU A 142 -14.03 6.16 8.73
C GLU A 142 -14.27 4.72 8.24
N ILE A 143 -15.32 4.50 7.45
CA ILE A 143 -15.64 3.19 6.85
C ILE A 143 -15.47 3.19 5.32
N SER A 144 -15.14 4.35 4.73
CA SER A 144 -15.08 4.55 3.28
C SER A 144 -13.88 3.85 2.65
N ASN A 145 -12.73 3.88 3.30
CA ASN A 145 -11.53 3.24 2.80
C ASN A 145 -10.69 2.70 3.97
N ARG A 146 -10.85 1.41 4.26
CA ARG A 146 -10.09 0.74 5.32
C ARG A 146 -9.57 -0.60 4.85
N ILE A 147 -8.31 -0.88 5.15
CA ILE A 147 -7.69 -2.18 4.96
C ILE A 147 -6.95 -2.58 6.23
N THR A 148 -7.09 -3.85 6.61
CA THR A 148 -6.29 -4.48 7.67
C THR A 148 -5.65 -5.75 7.11
N VAL A 149 -4.33 -5.88 7.23
CA VAL A 149 -3.60 -7.03 6.70
C VAL A 149 -2.54 -7.52 7.69
N ILE A 150 -2.24 -8.81 7.64
CA ILE A 150 -1.05 -9.42 8.22
C ILE A 150 -0.27 -10.04 7.07
N GLY A 151 0.99 -9.64 6.93
CA GLY A 151 1.88 -10.17 5.89
C GLY A 151 3.33 -10.17 6.35
N LYS A 152 4.18 -10.85 5.59
CA LYS A 152 5.63 -10.81 5.77
C LYS A 152 6.26 -9.87 4.76
N ALA A 153 7.28 -9.11 5.14
CA ALA A 153 8.02 -8.30 4.18
C ALA A 153 8.80 -9.20 3.21
N CYS A 154 8.54 -9.10 1.92
CA CYS A 154 9.28 -9.84 0.88
C CYS A 154 10.68 -9.27 0.65
N THR A 155 10.88 -8.00 0.96
CA THR A 155 12.11 -7.26 0.75
C THR A 155 12.37 -6.37 1.95
N ALA A 156 13.65 -6.06 2.21
CA ALA A 156 13.99 -5.00 3.15
C ALA A 156 13.30 -3.67 2.75
N PRO A 157 12.87 -2.84 3.72
CA PRO A 157 12.23 -1.57 3.44
C PRO A 157 13.21 -0.57 2.80
N GLU A 158 12.75 0.13 1.77
CA GLU A 158 13.53 1.19 1.11
C GLU A 158 12.98 2.57 1.50
N MET A 159 13.82 3.42 2.09
CA MET A 159 13.46 4.79 2.45
C MET A 159 13.91 5.81 1.40
N PHE A 160 13.01 6.72 1.04
CA PHE A 160 13.23 7.84 0.15
C PHE A 160 12.87 9.14 0.86
N VAL A 161 13.66 10.18 0.64
CA VAL A 161 13.36 11.53 1.13
C VAL A 161 13.01 12.40 -0.07
N THR A 162 11.82 12.98 -0.05
CA THR A 162 11.38 13.92 -1.10
C THR A 162 12.13 15.24 -0.99
N ASP A 163 12.12 16.05 -2.06
CA ASP A 163 12.71 17.41 -2.07
C ASP A 163 12.17 18.32 -0.96
N LYS A 164 10.97 18.01 -0.43
CA LYS A 164 10.33 18.74 0.68
C LYS A 164 10.69 18.16 2.05
N GLY A 165 11.63 17.24 2.13
CA GLY A 165 12.07 16.57 3.37
C GLY A 165 11.12 15.48 3.88
N GLN A 166 10.05 15.16 3.17
CA GLN A 166 9.13 14.09 3.59
C GLN A 166 9.79 12.72 3.38
N LYS A 167 9.91 11.94 4.46
CA LYS A 167 10.34 10.54 4.44
C LYS A 167 9.21 9.62 3.98
N ILE A 168 9.53 8.70 3.09
CA ILE A 168 8.62 7.71 2.53
C ILE A 168 9.34 6.36 2.54
N THR A 169 8.70 5.33 3.08
CA THR A 169 9.26 3.98 3.11
C THR A 169 8.38 3.04 2.29
N ASN A 170 9.02 2.25 1.43
CA ASN A 170 8.35 1.34 0.50
C ASN A 170 8.80 -0.10 0.79
N TYR A 171 7.85 -1.03 0.82
CA TYR A 171 8.12 -2.47 0.94
C TYR A 171 6.98 -3.27 0.33
N GLN A 172 7.26 -4.52 -0.07
CA GLN A 172 6.26 -5.46 -0.56
C GLN A 172 5.92 -6.46 0.54
N LEU A 173 4.64 -6.80 0.69
CA LEU A 173 4.18 -7.81 1.63
C LEU A 173 3.76 -9.08 0.94
N ASP A 174 4.14 -10.23 1.49
CA ASP A 174 3.51 -11.53 1.23
C ASP A 174 2.35 -11.72 2.19
N ILE A 175 1.13 -11.67 1.66
CA ILE A 175 -0.11 -11.84 2.40
C ILE A 175 -0.73 -13.19 2.04
N MET A 176 -0.72 -14.11 3.00
CA MET A 176 -1.40 -15.39 2.85
C MET A 176 -2.93 -15.20 2.90
N ARG A 177 -3.62 -15.67 1.86
CA ARG A 177 -5.08 -15.59 1.73
C ARG A 177 -5.76 -16.38 2.85
N LYS A 178 -6.65 -15.68 3.58
CA LYS A 178 -7.61 -16.31 4.51
C LYS A 178 -8.83 -16.87 3.77
N TYR A 179 -9.27 -16.16 2.72
CA TYR A 179 -10.40 -16.55 1.89
C TYR A 179 -9.91 -17.20 0.59
N ARG A 180 -10.43 -18.39 0.29
CA ARG A 180 -10.19 -19.04 -0.99
C ARG A 180 -11.11 -18.45 -2.05
N ILE A 181 -10.53 -17.87 -3.10
CA ILE A 181 -11.23 -17.49 -4.32
C ILE A 181 -11.41 -18.77 -5.13
N LYS A 182 -12.64 -19.24 -5.31
CA LYS A 182 -12.90 -20.56 -5.92
C LYS A 182 -12.57 -20.59 -7.41
N GLU A 183 -12.63 -19.42 -8.04
CA GLU A 183 -12.44 -19.23 -9.46
C GLU A 183 -10.97 -18.96 -9.83
N ASP A 184 -10.09 -18.78 -8.85
CA ASP A 184 -8.65 -18.62 -9.03
C ASP A 184 -7.93 -19.97 -8.91
N ASP A 185 -6.66 -20.01 -9.32
CA ASP A 185 -5.84 -21.21 -9.20
C ASP A 185 -5.65 -21.63 -7.73
N ASP A 186 -5.71 -22.93 -7.47
CA ASP A 186 -5.53 -23.53 -6.14
C ASP A 186 -4.13 -23.27 -5.56
N GLU A 187 -3.14 -23.06 -6.44
CA GLU A 187 -1.78 -22.68 -6.06
C GLU A 187 -1.69 -21.20 -5.65
N ASN A 188 -2.63 -20.35 -6.10
CA ASN A 188 -2.63 -18.93 -5.80
C ASN A 188 -3.17 -18.62 -4.40
N LYS A 189 -2.31 -18.83 -3.39
CA LYS A 189 -2.64 -18.66 -1.96
C LYS A 189 -2.08 -17.38 -1.35
N HIS A 190 -1.33 -16.59 -2.12
CA HIS A 190 -0.56 -15.45 -1.64
C HIS A 190 -0.84 -14.23 -2.51
N ASP A 191 -0.87 -13.06 -1.88
CA ASP A 191 -0.98 -11.78 -2.55
C ASP A 191 0.21 -10.89 -2.17
N PHE A 192 0.71 -10.12 -3.13
CA PHE A 192 1.97 -9.38 -3.02
C PHE A 192 1.81 -7.86 -3.18
N PRO A 193 0.95 -7.18 -2.40
CA PRO A 193 0.75 -5.74 -2.54
C PRO A 193 1.94 -4.94 -2.01
N PHE A 194 2.08 -3.73 -2.54
CA PHE A 194 3.05 -2.75 -2.04
C PHE A 194 2.43 -1.92 -0.92
N VAL A 195 3.26 -1.63 0.09
CA VAL A 195 2.96 -0.70 1.18
C VAL A 195 3.85 0.53 1.01
N LYS A 196 3.26 1.71 1.22
CA LYS A 196 3.97 2.99 1.21
C LYS A 196 3.60 3.80 2.43
N SER A 197 4.50 3.85 3.41
CA SER A 197 4.37 4.64 4.63
C SER A 197 4.96 6.04 4.47
N TYR A 198 4.52 6.97 5.32
CA TYR A 198 4.91 8.38 5.27
C TYR A 198 5.31 8.89 6.67
N GLY A 199 6.20 9.88 6.70
CA GLY A 199 6.53 10.62 7.92
C GLY A 199 7.11 9.73 9.02
N PHE A 200 6.54 9.80 10.23
CA PHE A 200 7.02 9.01 11.37
C PHE A 200 6.77 7.50 11.18
N VAL A 201 5.68 7.11 10.52
CA VAL A 201 5.41 5.69 10.19
C VAL A 201 6.47 5.17 9.22
N ALA A 202 6.91 5.99 8.26
CA ALA A 202 7.99 5.63 7.36
C ALA A 202 9.32 5.41 8.09
N ASP A 203 9.67 6.28 9.04
CA ASP A 203 10.90 6.15 9.83
C ASP A 203 10.89 4.87 10.68
N ASN A 204 9.77 4.61 11.35
CA ASN A 204 9.61 3.39 12.15
C ASN A 204 9.62 2.14 11.27
N ASP A 205 8.89 2.13 10.15
CA ASP A 205 8.86 0.99 9.22
C ASP A 205 10.25 0.67 8.68
N TYR A 206 11.04 1.70 8.32
CA TYR A 206 12.39 1.51 7.82
C TYR A 206 13.34 0.91 8.85
N ARG A 207 13.21 1.32 10.12
CA ARG A 207 14.07 0.83 11.21
C ARG A 207 13.65 -0.56 11.71
N ALA A 208 12.35 -0.81 11.81
CA ALA A 208 11.80 -2.01 12.43
C ALA A 208 11.68 -3.20 11.47
N ILE A 209 11.28 -2.96 10.23
CA ILE A 209 10.96 -4.05 9.29
C ILE A 209 12.25 -4.64 8.72
N GLN A 210 12.33 -5.97 8.75
CA GLN A 210 13.37 -6.75 8.11
C GLN A 210 12.74 -7.67 7.07
N GLU A 211 13.55 -8.16 6.12
CA GLU A 211 13.12 -9.22 5.19
C GLU A 211 12.60 -10.42 5.98
N GLU A 212 11.49 -11.01 5.53
CA GLU A 212 10.70 -12.05 6.23
C GLU A 212 10.03 -11.62 7.55
N GLY A 213 10.24 -10.38 8.00
CA GLY A 213 9.61 -9.81 9.18
C GLY A 213 8.10 -9.69 9.01
N MET A 214 7.34 -10.16 10.00
CA MET A 214 5.88 -10.14 9.98
C MET A 214 5.34 -8.82 10.52
N VAL A 215 4.38 -8.23 9.83
CA VAL A 215 3.74 -6.97 10.23
C VAL A 215 2.22 -7.08 10.19
N PHE A 216 1.56 -6.32 11.06
CA PHE A 216 0.13 -6.02 10.95
C PHE A 216 -0.04 -4.56 10.55
N VAL A 217 -0.77 -4.33 9.46
CA VAL A 217 -1.01 -2.98 8.92
C VAL A 217 -2.49 -2.66 9.02
N ASP A 218 -2.85 -1.56 9.70
CA ASP A 218 -4.16 -0.89 9.61
C ASP A 218 -3.98 0.38 8.77
N GLY A 219 -4.75 0.52 7.70
CA GLY A 219 -4.52 1.58 6.72
C GLY A 219 -5.66 1.78 5.75
N ALA A 220 -5.33 2.43 4.64
CA ALA A 220 -6.24 2.69 3.52
C ALA A 220 -5.61 2.26 2.19
N ILE A 221 -6.45 2.01 1.21
CA ILE A 221 -6.03 1.78 -0.17
C ILE A 221 -5.70 3.11 -0.84
N GLN A 222 -4.54 3.20 -1.47
CA GLN A 222 -4.14 4.31 -2.31
C GLN A 222 -4.11 3.88 -3.77
N THR A 223 -4.73 4.66 -4.65
CA THR A 223 -4.53 4.53 -6.09
C THR A 223 -3.73 5.70 -6.61
N ARG A 224 -2.61 5.43 -7.28
CA ARG A 224 -1.79 6.45 -7.92
C ARG A 224 -1.68 6.20 -9.41
N GLU A 225 -1.79 7.27 -10.20
CA GLU A 225 -1.35 7.27 -11.59
C GLU A 225 0.08 7.78 -11.67
N TYR A 226 0.90 7.12 -12.48
CA TYR A 226 2.28 7.51 -12.69
C TYR A 226 2.66 7.28 -14.15
N THR A 227 3.66 8.03 -14.60
CA THR A 227 4.17 7.93 -15.97
C THR A 227 5.44 7.09 -15.93
N ARG A 228 5.51 6.06 -16.77
CA ARG A 228 6.70 5.22 -16.94
C ARG A 228 7.39 5.59 -18.24
N THR A 229 8.71 5.68 -18.22
CA THR A 229 9.56 5.69 -19.41
C THR A 229 9.80 4.26 -19.86
N HIS A 230 9.77 4.04 -21.17
CA HIS A 230 9.99 2.73 -21.77
C HIS A 230 10.69 2.88 -23.11
N ILE A 231 11.65 1.98 -23.37
CA ILE A 231 12.41 1.96 -24.61
C ILE A 231 11.80 0.86 -25.49
N CYS A 232 11.29 1.25 -26.66
CA CYS A 232 10.68 0.29 -27.58
C CYS A 232 11.73 -0.73 -28.08
N PRO A 233 11.52 -2.04 -27.94
CA PRO A 233 12.48 -3.04 -28.42
C PRO A 233 12.55 -3.14 -29.95
N PHE A 234 11.60 -2.54 -30.68
CA PHE A 234 11.54 -2.62 -32.14
C PHE A 234 12.16 -1.41 -32.86
N CYS A 235 12.09 -0.23 -32.25
CA CYS A 235 12.58 1.01 -32.88
C CYS A 235 13.52 1.82 -31.99
N GLU A 236 13.82 1.32 -30.78
CA GLU A 236 14.75 1.87 -29.79
C GLU A 236 14.43 3.29 -29.32
N LYS A 237 13.29 3.84 -29.74
CA LYS A 237 12.81 5.14 -29.27
C LYS A 237 12.19 5.01 -27.89
N GLU A 238 12.59 5.93 -27.03
CA GLU A 238 11.98 6.12 -25.72
C GLU A 238 10.61 6.79 -25.87
N TYR A 239 9.62 6.25 -25.16
CA TYR A 239 8.32 6.87 -25.02
C TYR A 239 7.80 6.70 -23.60
N THR A 240 6.82 7.51 -23.24
CA THR A 240 6.18 7.44 -21.94
C THR A 240 4.75 6.94 -22.03
N TYR A 241 4.32 6.16 -21.04
CA TYR A 241 2.95 5.72 -20.93
C TYR A 241 2.44 5.86 -19.49
N ARG A 242 1.13 6.05 -19.35
CA ARG A 242 0.46 6.15 -18.05
C ARG A 242 0.15 4.75 -17.53
N ASP A 243 0.45 4.53 -16.27
CA ASP A 243 0.09 3.32 -15.54
C ASP A 243 -0.53 3.70 -14.18
N SER A 244 -1.23 2.75 -13.58
CA SER A 244 -1.82 2.92 -12.26
C SER A 244 -1.35 1.83 -11.30
N ALA A 245 -1.11 2.23 -10.06
CA ALA A 245 -0.74 1.34 -8.97
C ALA A 245 -1.77 1.47 -7.85
N THR A 246 -2.11 0.33 -7.26
CA THR A 246 -2.92 0.25 -6.04
C THR A 246 -2.01 -0.24 -4.92
N GLU A 247 -1.89 0.56 -3.86
CA GLU A 247 -0.94 0.39 -2.77
C GLU A 247 -1.67 0.50 -1.43
N ILE A 248 -1.07 0.00 -0.37
CA ILE A 248 -1.53 0.18 1.01
C ILE A 248 -0.81 1.39 1.59
N VAL A 249 -1.56 2.30 2.21
CA VAL A 249 -1.02 3.38 3.04
C VAL A 249 -1.36 3.10 4.49
N PRO A 250 -0.36 2.79 5.33
CA PRO A 250 -0.60 2.49 6.74
C PRO A 250 -0.99 3.76 7.49
N TYR A 251 -2.00 3.62 8.34
CA TYR A 251 -2.26 4.54 9.44
C TYR A 251 -1.42 4.15 10.66
N SER A 252 -1.28 2.84 10.88
CA SER A 252 -0.37 2.27 11.86
C SER A 252 0.17 0.92 11.36
N THR A 253 1.39 0.62 11.79
CA THR A 253 2.06 -0.65 11.54
C THR A 253 2.48 -1.21 12.89
N GLU A 254 2.06 -2.44 13.19
CA GLU A 254 2.53 -3.20 14.34
C GLU A 254 3.57 -4.21 13.87
N TYR A 255 4.71 -4.21 14.53
CA TYR A 255 5.84 -5.08 14.21
C TYR A 255 5.73 -6.38 15.01
N LEU A 256 5.67 -7.50 14.31
CA LEU A 256 5.48 -8.83 14.89
C LEU A 256 6.80 -9.62 14.80
N THR A 257 6.71 -10.95 14.74
CA THR A 257 7.87 -11.85 14.70
C THR A 257 8.76 -11.56 13.48
N GLY A 258 10.08 -11.46 13.71
CA GLY A 258 11.08 -11.24 12.67
C GLY A 258 11.31 -9.77 12.32
N CYS A 259 10.63 -8.84 12.99
CA CYS A 259 10.99 -7.42 12.99
C CYS A 259 11.87 -7.10 14.20
N LYS A 260 12.58 -5.96 14.15
CA LYS A 260 13.29 -5.43 15.32
C LYS A 260 12.30 -4.99 16.39
N THR A 261 12.66 -5.26 17.62
CA THR A 261 11.98 -4.77 18.82
C THR A 261 12.18 -3.27 19.00
N MET A 262 11.30 -2.63 19.78
CA MET A 262 11.46 -1.21 20.08
C MET A 262 12.76 -0.92 20.85
N GLU A 263 13.18 -1.83 21.72
CA GLU A 263 14.43 -1.72 22.49
C GLU A 263 15.66 -1.70 21.57
N GLU A 264 15.73 -2.60 20.59
CA GLU A 264 16.80 -2.62 19.58
C GLU A 264 16.83 -1.33 18.74
N ILE A 265 15.65 -0.82 18.37
CA ILE A 265 15.55 0.43 17.61
C ILE A 265 15.99 1.64 18.44
N GLU A 266 15.65 1.68 19.73
CA GLU A 266 16.07 2.74 20.66
C GLU A 266 17.58 2.72 20.91
N GLU A 267 18.17 1.52 21.05
CA GLU A 267 19.62 1.37 21.17
C GLU A 267 20.34 1.83 19.89
N GLU A 268 19.86 1.45 18.71
CA GLU A 268 20.39 1.92 17.43
C GLU A 268 20.32 3.44 17.31
N LYS A 269 19.19 4.06 17.69
CA LYS A 269 19.05 5.53 17.71
C LYS A 269 20.05 6.18 18.66
N ARG A 270 20.23 5.62 19.86
CA ARG A 270 21.19 6.14 20.84
C ARG A 270 22.62 6.06 20.31
N LEU A 271 23.00 4.95 19.68
CA LEU A 271 24.32 4.78 19.08
C LEU A 271 24.53 5.75 17.89
N GLU A 272 23.52 5.94 17.04
CA GLU A 272 23.53 6.92 15.96
C GLU A 272 23.72 8.36 16.49
N GLU A 273 23.01 8.73 17.57
CA GLU A 273 23.12 10.04 18.20
C GLU A 273 24.51 10.28 18.82
N ILE A 274 25.07 9.28 19.51
CA ILE A 274 26.42 9.35 20.06
C ILE A 274 27.44 9.51 18.93
N ALA A 275 27.33 8.70 17.87
CA ALA A 275 28.23 8.78 16.72
C ALA A 275 28.12 10.13 15.98
N ALA A 276 26.89 10.64 15.81
CA ALA A 276 26.66 11.96 15.21
C ALA A 276 27.23 13.10 16.07
N GLY A 277 27.08 13.01 17.40
CA GLY A 277 27.67 13.95 18.34
C GLY A 277 29.20 13.94 18.31
N GLN A 278 29.81 12.75 18.26
CA GLN A 278 31.25 12.58 18.10
C GLN A 278 31.75 13.18 16.77
N ALA A 279 31.06 12.90 15.66
CA ALA A 279 31.41 13.43 14.35
C ALA A 279 31.29 14.98 14.28
N ALA A 280 30.22 15.54 14.86
CA ALA A 280 30.04 16.99 14.93
C ALA A 280 31.11 17.66 15.80
N ARG A 281 31.48 17.04 16.92
CA ARG A 281 32.57 17.51 17.78
C ARG A 281 33.93 17.47 17.05
N ALA A 282 34.23 16.38 16.36
CA ALA A 282 35.46 16.26 15.56
C ALA A 282 35.54 17.34 14.47
N GLN A 283 34.42 17.67 13.82
CA GLN A 283 34.34 18.76 12.83
C GLN A 283 34.54 20.16 13.44
N LEU A 284 34.09 20.39 14.68
CA LEU A 284 34.15 21.70 15.33
C LEU A 284 35.46 21.96 16.06
N PHE A 285 36.05 20.95 16.69
CA PHE A 285 37.20 21.10 17.58
C PHE A 285 38.51 20.53 17.02
N GLY A 286 38.46 19.83 15.88
CA GLY A 286 39.60 19.04 15.38
C GLY A 286 39.82 17.82 16.27
N ASP A 287 40.21 16.69 15.68
CA ASP A 287 40.51 15.47 16.43
C ASP A 287 41.67 15.73 17.40
N ASP A 288 41.37 16.03 18.66
CA ASP A 288 42.29 15.84 19.76
C ASP A 288 41.54 15.31 20.98
N THR A 289 41.97 14.11 21.36
CA THR A 289 41.71 13.30 22.57
C THR A 289 40.42 12.44 22.64
N PRO A 290 40.56 11.10 22.65
CA PRO A 290 39.52 10.19 23.15
C PRO A 290 39.38 10.40 24.67
N LEU A 291 38.14 10.42 25.17
CA LEU A 291 37.88 10.28 26.60
C LEU A 291 38.12 8.82 26.98
N ASP A 292 39.13 8.60 27.82
CA ASP A 292 39.31 7.36 28.56
C ASP A 292 38.20 7.30 29.62
N ASP A 293 37.28 6.35 29.47
CA ASP A 293 36.20 6.09 30.43
C ASP A 293 36.75 5.42 31.70
N THR A 294 37.66 6.07 32.43
CA THR A 294 38.14 5.57 33.73
C THR A 294 38.60 6.69 34.67
N GLU A 295 37.70 7.59 35.12
CA GLU A 295 37.92 8.32 36.38
C GLU A 295 36.59 8.46 37.14
N ALA A 296 36.08 7.34 37.62
CA ALA A 296 35.26 7.32 38.82
C ALA A 296 36.01 6.49 39.85
N MET A 297 36.36 7.16 40.96
CA MET A 297 36.91 6.62 42.20
C MET A 297 38.42 6.36 42.18
N ASP A 298 39.21 7.35 42.63
CA ASP A 298 40.11 7.12 43.77
C ASP A 298 40.66 8.43 44.38
N GLU A 299 40.67 8.43 45.72
CA GLU A 299 41.51 9.18 46.66
C GLU A 299 41.39 10.71 46.83
N ALA A 300 40.83 11.09 47.97
CA ALA A 300 41.50 12.03 48.88
C ALA A 300 41.30 11.56 50.34
N ALA A 301 42.38 11.13 50.95
CA ALA A 301 42.48 10.69 52.34
C ALA A 301 42.57 11.87 53.34
N ASP A 302 42.15 11.55 54.57
CA ASP A 302 42.38 12.10 55.93
C ASP A 302 43.57 13.08 56.16
N PRO A 303 43.60 13.94 57.22
CA PRO A 303 43.54 13.47 58.63
C PRO A 303 42.99 14.40 59.74
N ASP A 304 42.63 13.76 60.87
CA ASP A 304 42.73 14.12 62.31
C ASP A 304 42.30 15.51 62.85
N GLU A 305 41.42 15.49 63.87
CA GLU A 305 41.67 16.20 65.14
C GLU A 305 40.83 15.62 66.32
N VAL A 306 41.59 15.00 67.24
CA VAL A 306 41.45 14.71 68.70
C VAL A 306 40.08 14.89 69.39
#